data_AF-A0AAD9RFA2-F1
#
_entry.id   AF-A0AAD9RFA2-F1
#
_cell.length_a   1.000
_cell.length_b   1.000
_cell.length_c   1.000
_cell.angle_alpha   90.00
_cell.angle_beta   90.00
_cell.angle_gamma   90.00
#
_symmetry.space_group_name_H-M   'P 1'
#
loop_
_entity.id
_entity.type
_entity.pdbx_description
1 polymer ?
#
loop_
_entity_poly.entity_id
_entity_poly.type
_entity_poly.pdbx_seq_one_letter_code
_entity_poly.pdbx_strand_id
1 'polypeptide(L)'
;MRGNIVNAAAARSDTWGDEVLNRISLVEDLVIVKARYHTACYPRFFNRNYQPETTQNSTPHIIDIIQQFIDDNPGEQQFSLKRIIDDFQSGRVNNQWIKRKLYERLGDDIFITSNPGSEPIIFLRD
;
A
#
# COMPACT_ATOMS: atom_id res chain seq x y z
N MET A 1 -18.21 -22.22 -0.34
CA MET A 1 -16.88 -22.16 -0.98
C MET A 1 -16.49 -20.70 -1.12
N ARG A 2 -15.36 -20.28 -0.55
CA ARG A 2 -14.82 -18.92 -0.76
C ARG A 2 -14.55 -18.77 -2.27
N GLY A 3 -15.21 -17.82 -2.92
CA GLY A 3 -14.99 -17.57 -4.35
C GLY A 3 -13.51 -17.25 -4.60
N ASN A 4 -12.95 -17.83 -5.68
CA ASN A 4 -11.62 -17.47 -6.16
C ASN A 4 -11.54 -15.95 -6.35
N ILE A 5 -10.45 -15.31 -5.92
CA ILE A 5 -10.20 -13.87 -6.09
C ILE A 5 -10.42 -13.41 -7.52
N VAL A 6 -10.07 -14.25 -8.49
CA VAL A 6 -10.28 -14.01 -9.92
C VAL A 6 -11.78 -13.86 -10.23
N ASN A 7 -12.62 -14.75 -9.69
CA ASN A 7 -14.07 -14.71 -9.88
C ASN A 7 -14.67 -13.49 -9.18
N ALA A 8 -14.18 -13.15 -7.99
CA ALA A 8 -14.63 -11.99 -7.25
C ALA A 8 -14.28 -10.68 -8.00
N ALA A 9 -13.07 -10.58 -8.54
CA ALA A 9 -12.61 -9.45 -9.34
C ALA A 9 -13.41 -9.31 -10.65
N ALA A 10 -13.55 -10.40 -11.41
CA ALA A 10 -14.33 -10.42 -12.65
C ALA A 10 -15.80 -10.01 -12.44
N ALA A 11 -16.36 -10.27 -11.26
CA ALA A 11 -17.75 -9.97 -10.94
C ALA A 11 -18.00 -8.52 -10.45
N ARG A 12 -16.95 -7.70 -10.23
CA ARG A 12 -17.10 -6.31 -9.77
C ARG A 12 -17.31 -5.31 -10.91
N SER A 13 -16.77 -5.59 -12.10
CA SER A 13 -16.89 -4.71 -13.28
C SER A 13 -16.54 -3.24 -12.99
N ASP A 14 -15.56 -3.02 -12.12
CA ASP A 14 -15.03 -1.72 -11.71
C ASP A 14 -13.49 -1.70 -11.81
N THR A 15 -12.89 -0.52 -11.65
CA THR A 15 -11.44 -0.35 -11.78
C THR A 15 -10.64 -1.18 -10.77
N TRP A 16 -11.19 -1.43 -9.57
CA TRP A 16 -10.58 -2.33 -8.59
C TRP A 16 -10.54 -3.78 -9.07
N GLY A 17 -11.63 -4.28 -9.67
CA GLY A 17 -11.67 -5.58 -10.30
C GLY A 17 -10.60 -5.71 -11.40
N ASP A 18 -10.52 -4.71 -12.28
CA ASP A 18 -9.56 -4.69 -13.38
C ASP A 18 -8.10 -4.64 -12.89
N GLU A 19 -7.79 -3.80 -11.90
CA GLU A 19 -6.45 -3.71 -11.30
C GLU A 19 -6.02 -5.03 -10.66
N VAL A 20 -6.91 -5.71 -9.95
CA VAL A 20 -6.61 -7.01 -9.32
C VAL A 20 -6.38 -8.08 -10.37
N LEU A 21 -7.21 -8.15 -11.42
CA LEU A 21 -7.02 -9.11 -12.51
C LEU A 21 -5.69 -8.89 -13.24
N ASN A 22 -5.35 -7.63 -13.54
CA ASN A 22 -4.08 -7.28 -14.17
C ASN A 22 -2.87 -7.63 -13.30
N ARG A 23 -2.96 -7.44 -11.98
CA ARG A 23 -1.86 -7.83 -11.08
C ARG A 23 -1.69 -9.35 -11.01
N ILE A 24 -2.79 -10.09 -10.97
CA ILE A 24 -2.75 -11.55 -10.89
C ILE A 24 -2.23 -12.15 -12.19
N SER A 25 -2.62 -11.60 -13.36
CA SER A 25 -2.22 -12.14 -14.66
C SER A 25 -0.72 -12.01 -14.95
N LEU A 26 -0.02 -11.11 -14.24
CA LEU A 26 1.43 -10.92 -14.33
C LEU A 26 2.23 -11.93 -13.48
N VAL A 27 1.56 -12.76 -12.68
CA VAL A 27 2.20 -13.73 -11.79
C VAL A 27 1.84 -15.14 -12.24
N GLU A 28 2.85 -16.01 -12.39
CA GLU A 28 2.65 -17.40 -12.81
C GLU A 28 1.83 -18.21 -11.79
N ASP A 29 2.15 -18.06 -10.50
CA ASP A 29 1.45 -18.74 -9.41
C ASP A 29 1.41 -17.88 -8.14
N LEU A 30 0.20 -17.62 -7.63
CA LEU A 30 -0.03 -16.84 -6.42
C LEU A 30 0.50 -17.50 -5.15
N VAL A 31 0.58 -18.83 -5.11
CA VAL A 31 1.17 -19.61 -4.01
C VAL A 31 2.68 -19.44 -4.00
N ILE A 32 3.34 -19.48 -5.16
CA ILE A 32 4.80 -19.30 -5.27
C ILE A 32 5.22 -17.94 -4.73
N VAL A 33 4.49 -16.88 -5.09
CA VAL A 33 4.78 -15.52 -4.59
C VAL A 33 4.21 -15.24 -3.20
N LYS A 34 3.63 -16.25 -2.53
CA LYS A 34 3.01 -16.12 -1.20
C LYS A 34 2.00 -14.96 -1.13
N ALA A 35 1.18 -14.80 -2.16
CA ALA A 35 0.24 -13.69 -2.25
C ALA A 35 -0.71 -13.67 -1.04
N ARG A 36 -0.77 -12.52 -0.37
CA ARG A 36 -1.61 -12.28 0.81
C ARG A 36 -2.50 -11.05 0.61
N TYR A 37 -3.67 -11.05 1.25
CA TYR A 37 -4.46 -9.82 1.37
C TYR A 37 -3.98 -9.02 2.57
N HIS A 38 -3.99 -7.69 2.44
CA HIS A 38 -4.05 -6.86 3.63
C HIS A 38 -5.40 -7.05 4.31
N THR A 39 -5.38 -7.12 5.63
CA THR A 39 -6.54 -7.32 6.51
C THR A 39 -7.62 -6.28 6.25
N ALA A 40 -7.22 -5.02 5.98
CA ALA A 40 -8.15 -3.95 5.64
C ALA A 40 -8.70 -4.03 4.21
N CYS A 41 -7.93 -4.58 3.27
CA CYS A 41 -8.29 -4.66 1.85
C CYS A 41 -9.30 -5.77 1.58
N TYR A 42 -9.19 -6.92 2.26
CA TYR A 42 -10.10 -8.05 2.08
C TYR A 42 -11.58 -7.66 2.23
N PRO A 43 -12.07 -7.15 3.38
CA PRO A 43 -13.50 -6.85 3.53
C PRO A 43 -13.97 -5.73 2.59
N ARG A 44 -13.09 -4.78 2.22
CA ARG A 44 -13.41 -3.71 1.27
C ARG A 44 -13.61 -4.26 -0.14
N PHE A 45 -12.72 -5.15 -0.57
CA PHE A 45 -12.77 -5.75 -1.90
C PHE A 45 -14.00 -6.63 -2.10
N PHE A 46 -14.45 -7.34 -1.08
CA PHE A 46 -15.65 -8.18 -1.18
C PHE A 46 -16.96 -7.40 -0.96
N ASN A 47 -16.89 -6.14 -0.51
CA ASN A 47 -18.06 -5.27 -0.37
C ASN A 47 -18.24 -4.40 -1.64
N ARG A 48 -19.26 -4.69 -2.45
CA ARG A 48 -19.55 -3.93 -3.68
C ARG A 48 -20.02 -2.50 -3.44
N ASN A 49 -20.52 -2.21 -2.24
CA ASN A 49 -21.00 -0.86 -1.88
C ASN A 49 -19.89 0.01 -1.30
N TYR A 50 -18.67 -0.51 -1.16
CA TYR A 50 -17.53 0.30 -0.73
C TYR A 50 -17.14 1.25 -1.88
N GLN A 51 -17.45 2.54 -1.71
CA GLN A 51 -16.89 3.57 -2.56
C GLN A 51 -15.59 4.06 -1.94
N PRO A 52 -14.45 3.97 -2.65
CA PRO A 52 -13.24 4.62 -2.17
C PRO A 52 -13.53 6.12 -2.03
N GLU A 53 -13.08 6.71 -0.93
CA GLU A 53 -13.16 8.17 -0.78
C GLU A 53 -12.45 8.79 -1.98
N THR A 54 -13.20 9.52 -2.82
CA THR A 54 -12.66 10.35 -3.89
C THR A 54 -11.93 11.52 -3.24
N THR A 55 -10.74 11.25 -2.70
CA THR A 55 -9.80 12.29 -2.33
C THR A 55 -9.21 12.85 -3.61
N GLN A 56 -9.97 13.74 -4.25
CA GLN A 56 -9.43 14.80 -5.10
C GLN A 56 -8.53 15.65 -4.22
N ASN A 57 -7.27 15.25 -4.05
CA ASN A 57 -6.19 16.17 -3.71
C ASN A 57 -4.86 15.52 -4.08
N SER A 58 -4.28 16.12 -5.11
CA SER A 58 -2.99 15.90 -5.75
C SER A 58 -1.86 15.74 -4.74
N THR A 59 -1.45 14.51 -4.44
CA THR A 59 -0.01 14.16 -4.33
C THR A 59 0.20 12.64 -4.48
N PRO A 60 -0.11 12.04 -5.65
CA PRO A 60 0.22 10.63 -5.91
C PRO A 60 1.74 10.33 -5.76
N HIS A 61 2.58 11.34 -5.96
CA HIS A 61 4.03 11.15 -6.07
C HIS A 61 4.74 10.60 -4.82
N ILE A 62 4.34 10.97 -3.60
CA ILE A 62 5.16 10.59 -2.43
C ILE A 62 5.08 9.10 -2.10
N ILE A 63 3.96 8.45 -2.39
CA ILE A 63 3.78 7.01 -2.14
C ILE A 63 4.56 6.19 -3.15
N ASP A 64 4.52 6.57 -4.42
CA ASP A 64 5.33 5.93 -5.45
C ASP A 64 6.82 6.13 -5.18
N ILE A 65 7.21 7.28 -4.62
CA ILE A 65 8.60 7.53 -4.18
C ILE A 65 8.98 6.67 -2.98
N ILE A 66 8.10 6.53 -1.98
CA ILE A 66 8.39 5.64 -0.84
C ILE A 66 8.54 4.20 -1.32
N GLN A 67 7.70 3.77 -2.27
CA GLN A 67 7.83 2.45 -2.90
C GLN A 67 9.16 2.32 -3.64
N GLN A 68 9.50 3.27 -4.52
CA GLN A 68 10.76 3.26 -5.27
C GLN A 68 11.96 3.22 -4.32
N PHE A 69 11.91 4.01 -3.25
CA PHE A 69 12.95 4.04 -2.23
C PHE A 69 13.10 2.68 -1.52
N ILE A 70 12.00 1.98 -1.22
CA ILE A 70 12.05 0.61 -0.69
C ILE A 70 12.67 -0.34 -1.71
N ASP A 71 12.22 -0.28 -2.96
CA ASP A 71 12.68 -1.15 -4.04
C ASP A 71 14.18 -0.95 -4.34
N ASP A 72 14.69 0.27 -4.19
CA ASP A 72 16.10 0.64 -4.36
C ASP A 72 16.98 0.21 -3.18
N ASN A 73 16.39 -0.16 -2.04
CA ASN A 73 17.11 -0.56 -0.81
C ASN A 73 16.66 -1.95 -0.31
N PRO A 74 16.81 -3.03 -1.10
CA PRO A 74 16.25 -4.35 -0.80
C PRO A 74 16.86 -5.04 0.44
N GLY A 75 18.00 -4.54 0.95
CA GLY A 75 18.66 -5.04 2.16
C GLY A 75 18.25 -4.32 3.45
N GLU A 76 17.50 -3.23 3.35
CA GLU A 76 17.06 -2.44 4.49
C GLU A 76 15.62 -2.81 4.87
N GLN A 77 15.42 -3.25 6.11
CA GLN A 77 14.09 -3.60 6.64
C GLN A 77 13.44 -2.48 7.46
N GLN A 78 14.15 -1.37 7.67
CA GLN A 78 13.68 -0.24 8.46
C GLN A 78 14.19 1.09 7.92
N PHE A 79 13.35 2.11 7.94
CA PHE A 79 13.66 3.44 7.42
C PHE A 79 13.06 4.53 8.30
N SER A 80 13.79 5.62 8.52
CA SER A 80 13.16 6.81 9.12
C SER A 80 12.29 7.50 8.08
N LEU A 81 11.10 7.93 8.48
CA LEU A 81 10.18 8.67 7.61
C LEU A 81 10.84 9.96 7.11
N LYS A 82 11.70 10.57 7.92
CA LYS A 82 12.43 11.77 7.54
C LYS A 82 13.39 11.52 6.38
N ARG A 83 14.15 10.41 6.36
CA ARG A 83 15.05 10.08 5.24
C ARG A 83 14.29 10.10 3.91
N ILE A 84 13.09 9.53 3.89
CA ILE A 84 12.27 9.48 2.68
C ILE A 84 11.69 10.85 2.31
N ILE A 85 11.39 11.72 3.29
CA ILE A 85 10.89 13.08 3.05
C ILE A 85 12.01 14.03 2.61
N ASP A 86 13.19 13.92 3.23
CA ASP A 86 14.36 14.78 2.95
C ASP A 86 14.84 14.57 1.51
N ASP A 87 14.82 13.33 1.00
CA ASP A 87 15.11 13.01 -0.40
C ASP A 87 14.11 13.65 -1.38
N PHE A 88 12.92 14.01 -0.93
CA PHE A 88 11.84 14.50 -1.79
C PHE A 88 11.79 16.04 -1.93
N GLN A 89 12.59 16.83 -1.18
CA GLN A 89 12.60 18.30 -1.20
C GLN A 89 11.22 18.98 -1.20
N SER A 90 10.15 18.28 -0.78
CA SER A 90 8.79 18.78 -0.85
C SER A 90 8.44 19.42 0.48
N GLY A 91 8.02 20.69 0.43
CA GLY A 91 7.66 21.45 1.61
C GLY A 91 6.66 20.71 2.53
N ARG A 92 6.92 20.81 3.84
CA ARG A 92 6.04 20.48 4.98
C ARG A 92 4.84 19.56 4.67
N VAL A 93 5.11 18.32 4.26
CA VAL A 93 4.07 17.29 4.19
C VAL A 93 3.76 16.82 5.61
N ASN A 94 2.47 16.70 5.95
CA ASN A 94 2.06 16.27 7.29
C ASN A 94 2.37 14.77 7.50
N ASN A 95 3.19 14.45 8.50
CA ASN A 95 3.54 13.07 8.88
C ASN A 95 2.31 12.17 9.08
N GLN A 96 1.21 12.69 9.65
CA GLN A 96 -0.01 11.91 9.84
C GLN A 96 -0.67 11.55 8.51
N TRP A 97 -0.64 12.48 7.54
CA TRP A 97 -1.16 12.23 6.20
C TRP A 97 -0.30 11.19 5.46
N ILE A 98 1.04 11.28 5.56
CA ILE A 98 1.94 10.28 4.96
C ILE A 98 1.74 8.91 5.58
N LYS A 99 1.69 8.82 6.92
CA LYS A 99 1.41 7.56 7.62
C LYS A 99 0.11 6.93 7.12
N ARG A 100 -0.96 7.72 7.01
CA ARG A 100 -2.25 7.25 6.50
C ARG A 100 -2.11 6.71 5.07
N LYS A 101 -1.46 7.47 4.17
CA LYS A 101 -1.28 7.06 2.77
C LYS A 101 -0.38 5.82 2.63
N LEU A 102 0.62 5.67 3.49
CA LEU A 102 1.44 4.46 3.54
C LEU A 102 0.63 3.23 3.95
N TYR A 103 -0.19 3.34 5.00
CA TYR A 103 -1.08 2.23 5.38
C TYR A 103 -2.14 1.94 4.32
N GLU A 104 -2.64 2.95 3.60
CA GLU A 104 -3.55 2.73 2.47
C GLU A 104 -2.90 1.92 1.35
N ARG A 105 -1.59 2.09 1.11
CA ARG A 105 -0.87 1.43 0.00
C ARG A 105 -0.27 0.07 0.38
N LEU A 106 0.47 0.04 1.49
CA LEU A 106 1.28 -1.09 1.92
C LEU A 106 0.58 -1.95 2.99
N GLY A 107 -0.52 -1.44 3.56
CA GLY A 107 -1.36 -2.20 4.48
C GLY A 107 -0.57 -2.87 5.60
N ASP A 108 -0.66 -4.20 5.64
CA ASP A 108 -0.03 -5.03 6.68
C ASP A 108 1.44 -5.37 6.41
N ASP A 109 1.98 -4.96 5.26
CA ASP A 109 3.39 -5.18 4.88
C ASP A 109 4.32 -4.19 5.58
N ILE A 110 3.76 -3.22 6.31
CA ILE A 110 4.53 -2.25 7.10
C ILE A 110 4.05 -2.14 8.54
N PHE A 111 4.94 -1.65 9.39
CA PHE A 111 4.64 -1.20 10.73
C PHE A 111 5.32 0.15 10.99
N ILE A 112 4.57 1.15 11.41
CA ILE A 112 5.11 2.48 11.70
C ILE A 112 5.02 2.75 13.20
N THR A 113 6.17 3.00 13.84
CA THR A 113 6.25 3.43 15.24
C THR A 113 6.76 4.86 15.34
N SER A 114 6.37 5.56 16.41
CA SER A 114 6.91 6.88 16.74
C SER A 114 6.79 7.13 18.23
N ASN A 115 7.91 7.44 18.88
CA ASN A 115 7.91 7.95 20.25
C ASN A 115 7.68 9.47 20.24
N PRO A 116 7.09 10.05 21.31
CA PRO A 116 7.00 11.50 21.45
C PRO A 116 8.37 12.16 21.28
N GLY A 117 8.48 13.15 20.39
CA GLY A 117 9.73 13.85 20.10
C GLY A 117 10.74 13.08 19.24
N SER A 118 10.42 11.86 18.80
CA SER A 118 11.27 11.06 17.90
C SER A 118 10.71 10.99 16.49
N GLU A 119 11.60 10.80 15.52
CA GLU A 119 11.21 10.61 14.13
C GLU A 119 10.49 9.27 13.95
N PRO A 120 9.39 9.20 13.17
CA PRO A 120 8.73 7.94 12.89
C PRO A 120 9.66 6.98 12.13
N ILE A 121 9.65 5.71 12.51
CA ILE A 121 10.37 4.64 11.82
C ILE A 121 9.35 3.71 11.18
N ILE A 122 9.57 3.41 9.91
CA ILE A 122 8.82 2.45 9.10
C ILE A 122 9.61 1.14 9.12
N PHE A 123 8.96 0.04 9.45
CA PHE A 123 9.49 -1.32 9.37
C PHE A 123 8.75 -2.07 8.28
N LEU A 124 9.48 -2.80 7.43
CA LEU A 124 8.91 -3.74 6.47
C LEU A 124 8.67 -5.10 7.14
N ARG A 125 7.61 -5.78 6.75
CA ARG A 125 7.24 -7.11 7.25
C ARG A 125 7.35 -8.14 6.13
N ASP A 126 8.19 -9.13 6.32
CA ASP A 126 8.34 -10.29 5.42
C ASP A 126 7.07 -11.16 5.32
#